data_AF-A0A9E5VN24-F1
#
_entry.id   AF-A0A9E5VN24-F1
#
_cell.length_a   1.000
_cell.length_b   1.000
_cell.length_c   1.000
_cell.angle_alpha   90.00
_cell.angle_beta   90.00
_cell.angle_gamma   90.00
#
_symmetry.space_group_name_H-M   'P 1'
#
loop_
_entity.id
_entity.type
_entity.pdbx_description
1 polymer ?
#
loop_
_entity_poly.entity_id
_entity_poly.type
_entity_poly.pdbx_seq_one_letter_code
_entity_poly.pdbx_strand_id
1 'polypeptide(L)'
;MRKKRISGSRMAAGEAYAALKDGVWQLDVDAVMQRAQAYLKAAAEEGRYSLAGLCIALDITRETLELWRRGYVRREALEEGLLPNAALADCVAKAMLHLQRYWEESGKPATLGLRLLEATGAFGSRAAAGQAGGGPPFDLGRYKKFAR
;
A
#
# COMPACT_ATOMS: atom_id res chain seq x y z
N MET A 1 -23.12 -3.64 -30.59
CA MET A 1 -23.49 -3.05 -29.28
C MET A 1 -22.23 -2.52 -28.58
N ARG A 2 -22.09 -1.21 -28.34
CA ARG A 2 -21.00 -0.68 -27.50
C ARG A 2 -21.30 -1.06 -26.04
N LYS A 3 -20.47 -1.92 -25.42
CA LYS A 3 -20.55 -2.21 -23.99
C LYS A 3 -20.44 -0.88 -23.22
N LYS A 4 -21.47 -0.50 -22.46
CA LYS A 4 -21.47 0.69 -21.59
C LYS A 4 -20.35 0.51 -20.57
N ARG A 5 -19.33 1.36 -20.62
CA ARG A 5 -18.25 1.36 -19.62
C ARG A 5 -18.82 1.91 -18.32
N ILE A 6 -18.67 1.17 -17.24
CA ILE A 6 -19.17 1.54 -15.91
C ILE A 6 -17.97 1.94 -15.06
N SER A 7 -18.07 3.08 -14.37
CA SER A 7 -17.02 3.51 -13.44
C SER A 7 -16.90 2.52 -12.29
N GLY A 8 -15.69 2.08 -11.97
CA GLY A 8 -15.41 1.19 -10.83
C GLY A 8 -15.61 1.82 -9.45
N SER A 9 -16.10 3.07 -9.41
CA SER A 9 -16.44 3.82 -8.20
C SER A 9 -17.86 3.57 -7.67
N ARG A 10 -18.72 2.80 -8.36
CA ARG A 10 -20.10 2.59 -7.91
C ARG A 10 -20.16 1.86 -6.56
N MET A 11 -21.05 2.34 -5.69
CA MET A 11 -21.26 1.83 -4.33
C MET A 11 -22.75 1.61 -4.06
N ALA A 12 -23.08 0.87 -3.02
CA ALA A 12 -24.44 0.80 -2.50
C ALA A 12 -24.69 1.96 -1.53
N ALA A 13 -25.96 2.32 -1.38
CA ALA A 13 -26.38 3.26 -0.35
C ALA A 13 -26.01 2.71 1.04
N GLY A 14 -25.46 3.56 1.90
CA GLY A 14 -25.08 3.21 3.27
C GLY A 14 -23.71 2.56 3.42
N GLU A 15 -22.95 2.32 2.33
CA GLU A 15 -21.55 1.91 2.44
C GLU A 15 -20.66 3.09 2.88
N ALA A 16 -19.57 2.79 3.59
CA ALA A 16 -18.60 3.80 4.01
C ALA A 16 -18.05 4.56 2.80
N TYR A 17 -17.98 5.90 2.91
CA TYR A 17 -17.57 6.81 1.83
C TYR A 17 -18.48 6.80 0.59
N ALA A 18 -19.67 6.21 0.64
CA ALA A 18 -20.64 6.34 -0.45
C ALA A 18 -21.28 7.75 -0.44
N ALA A 19 -21.15 8.47 -1.56
CA ALA A 19 -21.82 9.74 -1.79
C ALA A 19 -22.71 9.66 -3.04
N LEU A 20 -23.88 10.28 -2.98
CA LEU A 20 -24.78 10.37 -4.12
C LEU A 20 -24.30 11.47 -5.07
N LYS A 21 -23.77 11.08 -6.24
CA LYS A 21 -23.31 11.99 -7.30
C LYS A 21 -24.10 11.70 -8.58
N ASP A 22 -24.81 12.71 -9.10
CA ASP A 22 -25.65 12.60 -10.30
C ASP A 22 -26.66 11.44 -10.27
N GLY A 23 -27.27 11.20 -9.09
CA GLY A 23 -28.25 10.13 -8.90
C GLY A 23 -27.65 8.72 -8.80
N VAL A 24 -26.33 8.59 -8.76
CA VAL A 24 -25.61 7.31 -8.61
C VAL A 24 -24.76 7.37 -7.34
N TRP A 25 -24.86 6.34 -6.50
CA TRP A 25 -23.97 6.18 -5.35
C TRP A 25 -22.56 5.82 -5.81
N GLN A 26 -21.59 6.64 -5.42
CA GLN A 26 -20.19 6.48 -5.80
C GLN A 26 -19.27 6.71 -4.60
N LEU A 27 -18.09 6.13 -4.65
CA LEU A 27 -17.04 6.40 -3.66
C LEU A 27 -16.64 7.87 -3.70
N ASP A 28 -16.68 8.49 -2.53
CA ASP A 28 -16.18 9.84 -2.33
C ASP A 28 -14.67 9.85 -2.10
N VAL A 29 -13.93 9.98 -3.20
CA VAL A 29 -12.47 9.99 -3.19
C VAL A 29 -11.91 11.13 -2.34
N ASP A 30 -12.59 12.28 -2.29
CA ASP A 30 -12.14 13.42 -1.51
C ASP A 30 -12.21 13.13 0.00
N ALA A 31 -13.26 12.45 0.46
CA ALA A 31 -13.39 12.01 1.84
C ALA A 31 -12.30 10.97 2.20
N VAL A 32 -12.01 10.02 1.30
CA VAL A 32 -10.92 9.05 1.47
C VAL A 32 -9.57 9.77 1.56
N MET A 33 -9.31 10.74 0.68
CA MET A 33 -8.08 11.52 0.66
C MET A 33 -7.90 12.32 1.94
N GLN A 34 -8.93 13.04 2.39
CA GLN A 34 -8.88 13.82 3.63
C GLN A 34 -8.59 12.93 4.84
N ARG A 35 -9.24 11.76 4.92
CA ARG A 35 -9.03 10.82 6.03
C ARG A 35 -7.62 10.22 6.00
N ALA A 36 -7.12 9.84 4.83
CA ALA A 36 -5.75 9.35 4.67
C ALA A 36 -4.71 10.42 5.03
N GLN A 37 -4.90 11.66 4.59
CA GLN A 37 -4.01 12.79 4.94
C GLN A 37 -4.03 13.09 6.44
N ALA A 38 -5.21 13.07 7.07
CA ALA A 38 -5.34 13.24 8.52
C ALA A 38 -4.57 12.16 9.29
N TYR A 39 -4.67 10.89 8.86
CA TYR A 39 -3.88 9.81 9.42
C TYR A 39 -2.37 10.05 9.24
N LEU A 40 -1.93 10.40 8.03
CA LEU A 40 -0.50 10.64 7.77
C LEU A 40 0.05 11.80 8.60
N LYS A 41 -0.73 12.86 8.80
CA LYS A 41 -0.35 13.99 9.64
C LYS A 41 -0.21 13.56 11.11
N ALA A 42 -1.20 12.85 11.66
CA ALA A 42 -1.12 12.33 13.02
C ALA A 42 0.05 11.34 13.19
N ALA A 43 0.25 10.45 12.24
CA ALA A 43 1.37 9.51 12.23
C ALA A 43 2.74 10.23 12.18
N ALA A 44 2.82 11.39 11.50
CA ALA A 44 4.01 12.23 11.49
C ALA A 44 4.29 12.87 12.86
N GLU A 45 3.25 13.40 13.51
CA GLU A 45 3.36 14.01 14.84
C GLU A 45 3.75 12.96 15.90
N GLU A 46 3.22 11.75 15.81
CA GLU A 46 3.49 10.65 16.76
C GLU A 46 4.72 9.79 16.40
N GLY A 47 5.27 9.95 15.18
CA GLY A 47 6.32 9.08 14.66
C GLY A 47 5.89 7.61 14.49
N ARG A 48 4.61 7.34 14.21
CA ARG A 48 4.01 6.01 14.17
C ARG A 48 3.27 5.75 12.86
N TYR A 49 4.01 5.31 11.85
CA TYR A 49 3.45 4.97 10.54
C TYR A 49 3.30 3.47 10.39
N SER A 50 2.12 3.02 9.97
CA SER A 50 1.89 1.63 9.62
C SER A 50 0.76 1.50 8.60
N LEU A 51 0.87 0.48 7.74
CA LEU A 51 -0.21 0.14 6.81
C LEU A 51 -1.49 -0.26 7.55
N ALA A 52 -1.34 -0.98 8.68
CA ALA A 52 -2.47 -1.35 9.52
C ALA A 52 -3.18 -0.13 10.12
N GLY A 53 -2.42 0.87 10.58
CA GLY A 53 -2.97 2.14 11.08
C GLY A 53 -3.75 2.89 10.00
N LEU A 54 -3.24 2.91 8.76
CA LEU A 54 -3.97 3.49 7.63
C LEU A 54 -5.29 2.74 7.35
N CYS A 55 -5.28 1.40 7.34
CA CYS A 55 -6.49 0.60 7.18
C CYS A 55 -7.53 0.87 8.27
N ILE A 56 -7.10 0.93 9.54
CA ILE A 56 -7.97 1.23 10.68
C ILE A 56 -8.53 2.65 10.57
N ALA A 57 -7.70 3.63 10.22
CA ALA A 57 -8.14 5.02 10.07
C ALA A 57 -9.17 5.20 8.95
N LEU A 58 -9.04 4.40 7.90
CA LEU A 58 -9.97 4.35 6.77
C LEU A 58 -11.18 3.43 7.01
N ASP A 59 -11.21 2.65 8.10
CA ASP A 59 -12.23 1.63 8.38
C ASP A 59 -12.40 0.60 7.24
N ILE A 60 -11.27 0.10 6.73
CA ILE A 60 -11.24 -0.89 5.65
C ILE A 60 -10.27 -2.04 5.96
N THR A 61 -10.48 -3.17 5.30
CA THR A 61 -9.51 -4.28 5.34
C THR A 61 -8.31 -4.03 4.43
N ARG A 62 -7.24 -4.81 4.63
CA ARG A 62 -6.06 -4.75 3.76
C ARG A 62 -6.37 -5.19 2.32
N GLU A 63 -7.26 -6.15 2.16
CA GLU A 63 -7.76 -6.59 0.85
C GLU A 63 -8.46 -5.47 0.10
N THR A 64 -9.23 -4.65 0.82
CA THR A 64 -9.94 -3.48 0.28
C THR A 64 -8.96 -2.37 -0.09
N LEU A 65 -7.93 -2.12 0.74
CA LEU A 65 -6.88 -1.16 0.41
C LEU A 65 -6.13 -1.54 -0.89
N GLU A 66 -5.77 -2.81 -1.07
CA GLU A 66 -5.14 -3.28 -2.32
C GLU A 66 -6.05 -3.15 -3.54
N LEU A 67 -7.36 -3.31 -3.33
CA LEU A 67 -8.35 -3.11 -4.38
C LEU A 67 -8.45 -1.62 -4.76
N TRP A 68 -8.49 -0.74 -3.77
CA TRP A 68 -8.54 0.71 -3.97
C TRP A 68 -7.26 1.25 -4.62
N ARG A 69 -6.09 0.67 -4.28
CA ARG A 69 -4.82 0.95 -4.95
C ARG A 69 -4.87 0.67 -6.45
N ARG A 70 -5.69 -0.30 -6.88
CA ARG A 70 -5.93 -0.62 -8.30
C ARG A 70 -7.07 0.20 -8.91
N GLY A 71 -7.70 1.09 -8.14
CA GLY A 71 -8.79 1.96 -8.57
C GLY A 71 -10.18 1.31 -8.52
N TYR A 72 -10.37 0.23 -7.77
CA TYR A 72 -11.64 -0.50 -7.70
C TYR A 72 -12.22 -0.49 -6.29
N VAL A 73 -13.55 -0.54 -6.16
CA VAL A 73 -14.23 -0.48 -4.85
C VAL A 73 -14.83 -1.83 -4.43
N ARG A 74 -15.10 -2.78 -5.35
CA ARG A 74 -15.63 -4.12 -5.04
C ARG A 74 -14.90 -5.26 -5.76
N ARG A 75 -14.78 -6.41 -5.08
CA ARG A 75 -14.18 -7.66 -5.63
C ARG A 75 -15.19 -8.53 -6.39
N GLU A 76 -16.45 -8.58 -5.95
CA GLU A 76 -17.43 -9.57 -6.41
C GLU A 76 -17.89 -9.39 -7.85
N ALA A 77 -17.59 -8.25 -8.47
CA ALA A 77 -17.94 -7.99 -9.85
C ALA A 77 -16.91 -7.04 -10.49
N LEU A 78 -15.72 -7.57 -10.81
CA LEU A 78 -14.97 -7.04 -11.96
C LEU A 78 -15.76 -7.43 -13.22
N GLU A 79 -16.97 -6.87 -13.36
CA GLU A 79 -17.79 -7.05 -14.54
C GLU A 79 -17.00 -6.60 -15.76
N GLU A 80 -17.16 -7.31 -16.88
CA GLU A 80 -16.55 -6.91 -18.15
C GLU A 80 -16.92 -5.44 -18.49
N GLY A 81 -15.94 -4.55 -18.45
CA GLY A 81 -16.10 -3.13 -18.78
C GLY A 81 -16.08 -2.16 -17.60
N LEU A 82 -15.75 -2.64 -16.39
CA LEU A 82 -15.46 -1.78 -15.24
C LEU A 82 -14.12 -1.05 -15.43
N LEU A 83 -14.12 0.28 -15.36
CA LEU A 83 -12.88 1.07 -15.47
C LEU A 83 -12.31 1.42 -14.08
N PRO A 84 -10.98 1.38 -13.90
CA PRO A 84 -10.37 1.81 -12.66
C PRO A 84 -10.56 3.33 -12.46
N ASN A 85 -10.83 3.73 -11.22
CA ASN A 85 -10.81 5.11 -10.80
C ASN A 85 -9.36 5.54 -10.53
N ALA A 86 -8.78 6.31 -11.46
CA ALA A 86 -7.40 6.79 -11.35
C ALA A 86 -7.17 7.67 -10.12
N ALA A 87 -8.14 8.54 -9.77
CA ALA A 87 -8.01 9.42 -8.61
C ALA A 87 -7.95 8.63 -7.30
N LEU A 88 -8.75 7.56 -7.18
CA LEU A 88 -8.69 6.64 -6.03
C LEU A 88 -7.34 5.92 -5.97
N ALA A 89 -6.89 5.39 -7.11
CA ALA A 89 -5.61 4.68 -7.21
C ALA A 89 -4.44 5.59 -6.81
N ASP A 90 -4.39 6.82 -7.34
CA ASP A 90 -3.37 7.81 -7.03
C ASP A 90 -3.40 8.24 -5.57
N CYS A 91 -4.59 8.44 -5.00
CA CYS A 91 -4.76 8.79 -3.59
C CYS A 91 -4.15 7.71 -2.69
N VAL A 92 -4.53 6.44 -2.90
CA VAL A 92 -4.04 5.33 -2.09
C VAL A 92 -2.55 5.07 -2.33
N ALA A 93 -2.10 5.12 -3.59
CA ALA A 93 -0.68 4.95 -3.93
C ALA A 93 0.20 6.01 -3.25
N LYS A 94 -0.22 7.28 -3.26
CA LYS A 94 0.49 8.36 -2.54
C LYS A 94 0.54 8.11 -1.04
N ALA A 95 -0.58 7.71 -0.43
CA ALA A 95 -0.60 7.41 1.01
C ALA A 95 0.36 6.26 1.38
N MET A 96 0.41 5.21 0.54
CA MET A 96 1.34 4.10 0.73
C MET A 96 2.80 4.51 0.50
N LEU A 97 3.08 5.40 -0.46
CA LEU A 97 4.42 5.95 -0.65
C LEU A 97 4.90 6.76 0.56
N HIS A 98 4.01 7.55 1.19
CA HIS A 98 4.36 8.26 2.43
C HIS A 98 4.70 7.29 3.56
N LEU A 99 3.95 6.19 3.68
CA LEU A 99 4.29 5.12 4.62
C LEU A 99 5.66 4.51 4.28
N GLN A 100 5.91 4.15 3.03
CA GLN A 100 7.18 3.54 2.61
C GLN A 100 8.37 4.48 2.86
N ARG A 101 8.24 5.77 2.49
CA ARG A 101 9.25 6.80 2.73
C ARG A 101 9.61 6.88 4.20
N TYR A 102 8.62 6.88 5.09
CA TYR A 102 8.92 6.85 6.52
C TYR A 102 9.71 5.61 6.91
N TRP A 103 9.38 4.41 6.39
CA TRP A 103 10.15 3.22 6.70
C TRP A 103 11.62 3.34 6.26
N GLU A 104 11.85 3.90 5.07
CA GLU A 104 13.19 4.18 4.54
C GLU A 104 13.95 5.22 5.38
N GLU A 105 13.27 6.29 5.81
CA GLU A 105 13.87 7.40 6.57
C GLU A 105 13.97 7.11 8.08
N SER A 106 13.16 6.18 8.61
CA SER A 106 13.03 5.97 10.05
C SER A 106 14.29 5.43 10.73
N GLY A 107 15.36 5.12 9.98
CA GLY A 107 16.59 4.54 10.50
C GLY A 107 16.38 3.21 11.24
N LYS A 108 15.14 2.69 11.26
CA LYS A 108 14.81 1.36 11.73
C LYS A 108 15.58 0.45 10.78
N PRO A 109 16.52 -0.35 11.30
CA PRO A 109 17.37 -1.11 10.42
C PRO A 109 16.45 -1.99 9.56
N ALA A 110 16.93 -2.38 8.39
CA ALA A 110 16.35 -3.44 7.57
C ALA A 110 16.06 -4.76 8.35
N THR A 111 16.35 -4.81 9.65
CA THR A 111 16.06 -5.82 10.66
C THR A 111 14.59 -6.14 10.87
N LEU A 112 13.59 -5.32 10.53
CA LEU A 112 12.19 -5.80 10.62
C LEU A 112 11.86 -6.74 9.45
N GLY A 113 12.25 -6.37 8.22
CA GLY A 113 12.13 -7.25 7.06
C GLY A 113 13.05 -8.48 7.17
N LEU A 114 14.28 -8.29 7.64
CA LEU A 114 15.23 -9.37 7.93
C LEU A 114 14.75 -10.29 9.06
N ARG A 115 14.23 -9.77 10.19
CA ARG A 115 13.69 -10.61 11.27
C ARG A 115 12.44 -11.37 10.86
N LEU A 116 11.58 -10.78 10.01
CA LEU A 116 10.44 -11.51 9.43
C LEU A 116 10.91 -12.61 8.48
N LEU A 117 11.92 -12.35 7.64
CA LEU A 117 12.52 -13.35 6.74
C LEU A 117 13.24 -14.46 7.51
N GLU A 118 13.96 -14.13 8.59
CA GLU A 118 14.58 -15.07 9.53
C GLU A 118 13.51 -15.90 10.28
N ALA A 119 12.43 -15.28 10.76
CA ALA A 119 11.33 -15.97 11.44
C ALA A 119 10.55 -16.92 10.52
N THR A 120 10.50 -16.63 9.21
CA THR A 120 9.91 -17.53 8.20
C THR A 120 10.85 -18.65 7.75
N GLY A 121 12.07 -18.73 8.29
CA GLY A 121 13.06 -19.73 7.90
C GLY A 121 13.58 -19.58 6.47
N ALA A 122 13.36 -18.41 5.83
CA ALA A 122 13.79 -18.14 4.46
C ALA A 122 15.32 -18.08 4.33
N PHE A 123 16.01 -17.76 5.44
CA PHE A 123 17.44 -18.03 5.60
C PHE A 123 17.60 -19.41 6.22
N GLY A 124 17.77 -20.41 5.35
CA GLY A 124 18.14 -21.76 5.76
C GLY A 124 19.31 -21.72 6.73
N SER A 125 19.11 -22.38 7.86
CA SER A 125 20.07 -22.67 8.91
C SER A 125 21.45 -23.04 8.36
N ARG A 126 22.37 -22.08 8.29
CA ARG A 126 23.81 -22.32 8.25
C ARG A 126 24.58 -21.04 8.60
N ALA A 127 24.69 -20.78 9.89
CA ALA A 127 25.83 -20.08 10.46
C ALA A 127 26.12 -20.65 11.84
N ALA A 128 26.56 -21.90 11.86
CA ALA A 128 27.38 -22.38 12.95
C ALA A 128 28.71 -21.62 12.91
N ALA A 129 29.09 -21.11 14.08
CA ALA A 129 30.45 -20.71 14.48
C ALA A 129 31.18 -19.63 13.64
N GLY A 130 31.26 -18.43 14.22
CA GLY A 130 32.44 -17.56 14.17
C GLY A 130 32.90 -17.10 12.79
N GLN A 131 32.34 -16.00 12.28
CA GLN A 131 33.05 -15.16 11.32
C GLN A 131 32.61 -13.70 11.42
N ALA A 132 33.54 -12.86 11.89
CA ALA A 132 33.45 -11.41 11.79
C ALA A 132 33.58 -11.02 10.30
N GLY A 133 32.58 -10.34 9.75
CA GLY A 133 32.61 -9.86 8.36
C GLY A 133 31.26 -9.85 7.66
N GLY A 134 30.22 -9.30 8.30
CA GLY A 134 28.92 -9.08 7.66
C GLY A 134 28.93 -7.78 6.84
N GLY A 135 29.57 -7.81 5.67
CA GLY A 135 29.41 -6.74 4.67
C GLY A 135 27.98 -6.74 4.09
N PRO A 136 27.50 -5.59 3.56
CA PRO A 136 26.17 -5.48 2.97
C PRO A 136 25.97 -6.46 1.79
N PRO A 137 24.73 -6.87 1.47
CA PRO A 137 24.41 -7.94 0.51
C PRO A 137 24.73 -7.61 -0.96
N PHE A 138 25.28 -6.44 -1.24
CA PHE A 138 25.83 -6.08 -2.54
C PHE A 138 27.35 -5.94 -2.43
N ASP A 139 28.06 -7.00 -2.80
CA ASP A 139 29.48 -6.93 -3.09
C ASP A 139 29.67 -6.15 -4.40
N LEU A 140 29.87 -4.82 -4.29
CA LEU A 140 30.23 -3.96 -5.42
C LEU A 140 31.58 -4.36 -6.06
N GLY A 141 32.36 -5.24 -5.41
CA GLY A 141 33.57 -5.83 -5.98
C GLY A 141 33.30 -6.81 -7.12
N ARG A 142 32.13 -7.49 -7.14
CA ARG A 142 31.78 -8.45 -8.22
C ARG A 142 31.32 -7.79 -9.52
N TYR A 143 30.94 -6.52 -9.49
CA TYR A 143 30.49 -5.77 -10.66
C TYR A 143 31.59 -4.95 -11.35
N LYS A 144 32.82 -4.92 -10.81
CA LYS A 144 33.97 -4.29 -11.48
C LYS A 144 34.28 -4.87 -12.86
N LYS A 145 33.90 -6.12 -13.14
CA LYS A 145 34.04 -6.74 -14.47
C LYS A 145 33.02 -6.25 -15.51
N PHE A 146 32.00 -5.50 -15.09
CA PHE A 146 30.93 -4.97 -15.96
C PHE A 146 30.92 -3.44 -16.06
N ALA A 147 31.76 -2.75 -15.29
CA ALA A 147 32.04 -1.34 -15.50
C ALA A 147 33.02 -1.22 -16.69
N ARG A 148 32.49 -0.91 -17.86
CA ARG A 148 33.26 -0.36 -18.99
C ARG A 148 33.14 1.15 -19.00
#